data_AF-A0A2Z5EI05-F1
#
_entry.id   AF-A0A2Z5EI05-F1
#
_cell.length_a   1.000
_cell.length_b   1.000
_cell.length_c   1.000
_cell.angle_alpha   90.00
_cell.angle_beta   90.00
_cell.angle_gamma   90.00
#
_symmetry.space_group_name_H-M   'P 1'
#
loop_
_entity.id
_entity.type
_entity.pdbx_description
1 polymer ?
#
loop_
_entity_poly.entity_id
_entity_poly.type
_entity_poly.pdbx_seq_one_letter_code
_entity_poly.pdbx_strand_id
1 'polypeptide(L)'
;MRKPRDYDAELKALGDKARQLKARRTSQLGELVVATGADALTSEELAGALIAIAATAEPAKREAWRKRGAAFFSGERALEPEQHRPGAGSEPRRPAAEPGGHEPARSEQGTT
;
A
#
# COMPACT_ATOMS: atom_id res chain seq x y z
N MET A 1 22.41 35.34 43.00
CA MET A 1 23.50 35.32 41.99
C MET A 1 23.31 34.11 41.09
N ARG A 2 23.11 34.30 39.77
CA ARG A 2 22.99 33.18 38.82
C ARG A 2 24.39 32.64 38.54
N LYS A 3 24.58 31.32 38.64
CA LYS A 3 25.82 30.65 38.25
C LYS A 3 26.19 31.08 36.81
N PRO A 4 27.47 31.35 36.50
CA PRO A 4 27.91 31.52 35.12
C PRO A 4 27.49 30.31 34.30
N ARG A 5 26.90 30.53 33.13
CA ARG A 5 26.57 29.46 32.19
C ARG A 5 27.84 28.71 31.81
N ASP A 6 27.82 27.40 31.98
CA ASP A 6 28.87 26.52 31.48
C ASP A 6 28.56 26.22 30.01
N TYR A 7 29.08 27.08 29.13
CA TYR A 7 28.89 26.96 27.69
C TYR A 7 29.51 25.67 27.14
N ASP A 8 30.57 25.15 27.76
CA ASP A 8 31.20 23.90 27.34
C ASP A 8 30.28 22.71 27.62
N ALA A 9 29.60 22.71 28.77
CA ALA A 9 28.58 21.72 29.08
C ALA A 9 27.37 21.82 28.14
N GLU A 10 26.89 23.02 27.82
CA GLU A 10 25.79 23.23 26.86
C GLU A 10 26.17 22.78 25.43
N LEU A 11 27.39 23.10 24.97
CA LEU A 11 27.92 22.67 23.67
C LEU A 11 28.04 21.14 23.59
N LYS A 12 28.55 20.51 24.65
CA LYS A 12 28.63 19.05 24.73
C LYS A 12 27.24 18.40 24.69
N ALA A 13 26.30 18.92 25.47
CA ALA A 13 24.93 18.41 25.49
C ALA A 13 24.24 18.53 24.13
N LEU A 14 24.46 19.63 23.40
CA LEU A 14 23.95 19.80 22.03
C LEU A 14 24.61 18.83 21.05
N GLY A 15 25.93 18.63 21.16
CA GLY A 15 26.66 17.66 20.35
C GLY A 15 26.16 16.23 20.55
N ASP A 16 25.96 15.82 21.79
CA ASP A 16 25.43 14.49 22.14
C ASP A 16 23.99 14.31 21.64
N LYS A 17 23.15 15.34 21.77
CA LYS A 17 21.78 15.33 21.24
C LYS A 17 21.76 15.21 19.71
N ALA A 18 22.64 15.93 19.01
CA ALA A 18 22.76 15.83 17.55
C ALA A 18 23.17 14.42 17.11
N ARG A 19 24.12 13.79 17.82
CA ARG A 19 24.53 12.40 17.58
C ARG A 19 23.39 11.41 17.82
N GLN A 20 22.66 11.58 18.91
CA GLN A 20 21.51 10.73 19.23
C GLN A 20 20.41 10.83 18.16
N LEU A 21 20.10 12.05 17.70
CA LEU A 21 19.12 12.26 16.62
C LEU A 21 19.58 11.60 15.32
N LYS A 22 20.87 11.70 14.98
CA LYS A 22 21.43 11.05 13.80
C LYS A 22 21.31 9.52 13.90
N ALA A 23 21.70 8.94 15.03
CA ALA A 23 21.61 7.49 15.26
C ALA A 23 20.16 6.99 15.14
N ARG A 24 19.20 7.72 15.75
CA ARG A 24 17.78 7.39 15.66
C ARG A 24 17.28 7.44 14.21
N ARG A 25 17.66 8.47 13.44
CA ARG A 25 17.27 8.59 12.03
C ARG A 25 17.83 7.46 11.19
N THR A 26 19.08 7.03 11.44
CA THR A 26 19.68 5.88 10.76
C THR A 26 18.92 4.59 11.05
N SER A 27 18.55 4.33 12.31
CA SER A 27 17.72 3.17 12.68
C SER A 27 16.37 3.20 11.97
N GLN A 28 15.67 4.34 12.00
CA GLN A 28 14.36 4.49 11.37
C GLN A 28 14.40 4.27 9.85
N LEU A 29 15.47 4.69 9.18
CA LEU A 29 15.66 4.40 7.75
C LEU A 29 15.90 2.91 7.51
N GLY A 30 16.67 2.24 8.38
CA GLY A 30 16.85 0.78 8.32
C GLY A 30 15.53 0.02 8.51
N GLU A 31 14.74 0.41 9.51
CA GLU A 31 13.41 -0.17 9.75
C GLU A 31 12.47 0.05 8.56
N LEU A 32 12.51 1.22 7.91
CA LEU A 32 11.71 1.49 6.72
C LEU A 32 12.12 0.60 5.53
N VAL A 33 13.41 0.37 5.31
CA VAL A 33 13.91 -0.51 4.25
C VAL A 33 13.37 -1.93 4.46
N VAL A 34 13.41 -2.44 5.69
CA VAL A 34 12.86 -3.76 6.01
C VAL A 34 11.33 -3.79 5.86
N ALA A 35 10.63 -2.77 6.37
CA ALA A 35 9.16 -2.72 6.31
C ALA A 35 8.61 -2.60 4.88
N THR A 36 9.40 -2.04 3.96
CA THR A 36 9.06 -1.96 2.53
C THR A 36 9.48 -3.19 1.73
N GLY A 37 10.18 -4.16 2.35
CA GLY A 37 10.75 -5.34 1.68
C GLY A 37 11.94 -5.02 0.77
N ALA A 38 12.49 -3.81 0.88
CA ALA A 38 13.62 -3.37 0.07
C ALA A 38 14.95 -3.97 0.53
N ASP A 39 14.97 -4.65 1.69
CA ASP A 39 16.10 -5.42 2.21
C ASP A 39 16.40 -6.69 1.40
N ALA A 40 15.44 -7.15 0.58
CA ALA A 40 15.65 -8.25 -0.36
C ALA A 40 16.41 -7.83 -1.64
N LEU A 41 16.50 -6.52 -1.92
CA LEU A 41 17.24 -5.98 -3.06
C LEU A 41 18.73 -5.95 -2.78
N THR A 42 19.55 -6.05 -3.83
CA THR A 42 20.99 -5.80 -3.70
C THR A 42 21.27 -4.34 -3.37
N SER A 43 22.43 -4.06 -2.78
CA SER A 43 22.82 -2.68 -2.42
C SER A 43 22.90 -1.78 -3.65
N GLU A 44 23.34 -2.34 -4.77
CA GLU A 44 23.46 -1.68 -6.07
C GLU A 44 22.08 -1.33 -6.66
N GLU A 45 21.11 -2.24 -6.62
CA GLU A 45 19.75 -1.99 -7.10
C GLU A 45 19.03 -0.92 -6.27
N LEU A 46 19.14 -1.01 -4.94
CA LEU A 46 18.57 -0.02 -4.03
C LEU A 46 19.20 1.36 -4.26
N ALA A 47 20.52 1.42 -4.38
CA ALA A 47 21.23 2.66 -4.67
C ALA A 47 20.80 3.25 -6.02
N GLY A 48 20.70 2.44 -7.06
CA GLY A 48 20.23 2.85 -8.38
C GLY A 48 18.82 3.44 -8.35
N ALA A 49 17.89 2.78 -7.65
CA ALA A 49 16.53 3.28 -7.47
C ALA A 49 16.49 4.64 -6.73
N LEU A 50 17.26 4.79 -5.65
CA LEU A 50 17.34 6.05 -4.91
C LEU A 50 17.93 7.20 -5.75
N ILE A 51 18.96 6.92 -6.56
CA ILE A 51 19.55 7.89 -7.48
C ILE A 51 18.52 8.33 -8.53
N ALA A 52 17.80 7.38 -9.14
CA ALA A 52 16.77 7.69 -10.14
C ALA A 52 15.65 8.55 -9.55
N ILE A 53 15.22 8.25 -8.32
CA ILE A 53 14.22 9.05 -7.60
C ILE A 53 14.77 10.46 -7.32
N ALA A 54 16.02 10.57 -6.86
CA ALA A 54 16.65 11.85 -6.57
C ALA A 54 16.82 12.73 -7.83
N ALA A 55 17.13 12.12 -8.97
CA ALA A 55 17.29 12.79 -10.26
C ALA A 55 15.95 13.24 -10.89
N THR A 56 14.81 12.74 -10.39
CA THR A 56 13.50 13.10 -10.94
C THR A 56 13.10 14.52 -10.53
N ALA A 57 13.05 15.42 -11.53
CA ALA A 57 12.64 16.82 -11.37
C ALA A 57 11.15 17.07 -11.64
N GLU A 58 10.47 16.16 -12.33
CA GLU A 58 9.04 16.31 -12.65
C GLU A 58 8.17 16.25 -11.37
N PRO A 59 7.43 17.33 -11.05
CA PRO A 59 6.67 17.41 -9.80
C PRO A 59 5.54 16.37 -9.76
N ALA A 60 4.92 16.05 -10.91
CA ALA A 60 3.85 15.06 -10.99
C ALA A 60 4.33 13.66 -10.60
N LYS A 61 5.50 13.23 -11.09
CA LYS A 61 6.10 11.92 -10.73
C LYS A 61 6.45 11.87 -9.24
N ARG A 62 7.02 12.95 -8.70
CA ARG A 62 7.33 13.06 -7.26
C ARG A 62 6.07 13.01 -6.39
N GLU A 63 4.99 13.67 -6.82
CA GLU A 63 3.73 13.66 -6.10
C GLU A 63 3.09 12.26 -6.11
N ALA A 64 3.13 11.55 -7.23
CA ALA A 64 2.66 10.17 -7.31
C ALA A 64 3.43 9.25 -6.34
N TRP A 65 4.75 9.40 -6.23
CA TRP A 65 5.56 8.67 -5.25
C TRP A 65 5.24 9.07 -3.81
N ARG A 66 5.04 10.36 -3.54
CA ARG A 66 4.62 10.84 -2.23
C ARG A 66 3.28 10.23 -1.83
N LYS A 67 2.29 10.19 -2.72
CA LYS A 67 0.98 9.60 -2.46
C LYS A 67 1.08 8.10 -2.14
N ARG A 68 1.88 7.35 -2.92
CA ARG A 68 2.15 5.93 -2.64
C ARG A 68 2.85 5.71 -1.31
N GLY A 69 3.86 6.53 -1.00
CA GLY A 69 4.54 6.49 0.30
C GLY A 69 3.60 6.82 1.46
N ALA A 70 2.74 7.82 1.31
CA ALA A 70 1.76 8.18 2.33
C ALA A 70 0.77 7.03 2.60
N ALA A 71 0.30 6.33 1.55
CA ALA A 71 -0.56 5.16 1.69
C ALA A 71 0.14 4.01 2.46
N PHE A 72 1.44 3.80 2.25
CA PHE A 72 2.22 2.82 3.02
C PHE A 72 2.21 3.14 4.53
N PHE A 73 2.32 4.42 4.90
CA PHE A 73 2.32 4.86 6.30
C PHE A 73 0.92 5.01 6.91
N SER A 74 -0.14 5.18 6.11
CA SER A 74 -1.50 5.34 6.63
C SER A 74 -2.15 4.01 7.05
N GLY A 75 -1.54 2.86 6.74
CA GLY A 75 -2.09 1.55 7.08
C GLY A 75 -3.34 1.17 6.26
N GLU A 76 -3.80 2.05 5.38
CA GLU A 76 -4.75 1.69 4.33
C GLU A 76 -3.99 0.82 3.34
N ARG A 77 -4.06 -0.49 3.54
CA ARG A 77 -3.86 -1.45 2.46
C ARG A 77 -4.72 -0.95 1.32
N ALA A 78 -4.08 -0.31 0.34
CA ALA A 78 -4.76 0.27 -0.81
C ALA A 78 -5.65 -0.83 -1.37
N LEU A 79 -6.96 -0.69 -1.13
CA LEU A 79 -7.93 -1.35 -1.97
C LEU A 79 -7.55 -0.87 -3.36
N GLU A 80 -6.99 -1.79 -4.14
CA GLU A 80 -6.63 -1.53 -5.51
C GLU A 80 -7.81 -0.79 -6.15
N PRO A 81 -7.59 0.34 -6.84
CA PRO A 81 -8.66 0.91 -7.63
C PRO A 81 -9.01 -0.15 -8.67
N GLU A 82 -10.18 -0.77 -8.46
CA GLU A 82 -10.78 -1.80 -9.30
C GLU A 82 -10.70 -1.33 -10.75
N GLN A 83 -9.71 -1.86 -11.47
CA GLN A 83 -9.51 -1.55 -12.87
C GLN A 83 -10.59 -2.28 -13.66
N HIS A 84 -11.58 -1.50 -14.13
CA HIS A 84 -12.35 -1.76 -15.34
C HIS A 84 -12.88 -3.19 -15.54
N ARG A 85 -14.15 -3.42 -15.18
CA ARG A 85 -15.04 -4.19 -16.07
C ARG A 85 -15.88 -3.20 -16.88
N PRO A 86 -15.67 -3.07 -18.21
CA PRO A 86 -16.62 -2.38 -19.05
C PRO A 86 -17.90 -3.22 -19.14
N GLY A 87 -19.01 -2.53 -19.27
CA GLY A 87 -20.34 -3.05 -18.96
C GLY A 87 -20.76 -4.30 -19.73
N ALA A 88 -21.60 -5.09 -19.07
CA ALA A 88 -22.67 -5.80 -19.71
C ALA A 88 -23.89 -5.66 -18.81
N GLY A 89 -24.69 -4.62 -19.08
CA GLY A 89 -26.04 -4.54 -18.56
C GLY A 89 -26.79 -5.78 -19.01
N SER A 90 -27.41 -6.48 -18.07
CA SER A 90 -28.41 -7.50 -18.36
C SER A 90 -29.42 -7.46 -17.22
N GLU A 91 -30.28 -6.43 -17.27
CA GLU A 91 -31.66 -6.68 -16.92
C GLU A 91 -32.19 -7.76 -17.87
N PRO A 92 -33.04 -8.66 -17.38
CA PRO A 92 -34.35 -8.70 -18.01
C PRO A 92 -35.47 -8.57 -16.98
N ARG A 93 -36.22 -7.50 -17.17
CA ARG A 93 -37.59 -7.27 -16.75
C ARG A 93 -38.48 -8.50 -17.08
N ARG A 94 -39.13 -9.04 -16.03
CA ARG A 94 -40.30 -9.98 -15.99
C ARG A 94 -41.46 -9.54 -16.93
N PRO A 95 -42.52 -10.34 -17.24
CA PRO A 95 -43.21 -11.34 -16.36
C PRO A 95 -43.93 -12.56 -17.01
N ALA A 96 -44.50 -13.39 -16.11
CA ALA A 96 -45.74 -14.20 -16.21
C ALA A 96 -45.76 -15.55 -16.97
N ALA A 97 -45.94 -16.66 -16.21
CA ALA A 97 -47.14 -17.52 -16.25
C ALA A 97 -46.95 -18.76 -15.34
N GLU A 98 -47.71 -18.85 -14.24
CA GLU A 98 -48.21 -20.15 -13.74
C GLU A 98 -49.41 -20.53 -14.64
N PRO A 99 -49.65 -21.82 -14.98
CA PRO A 99 -50.33 -22.71 -14.02
C PRO A 99 -49.99 -24.22 -14.11
N GLY A 100 -50.17 -24.90 -12.98
CA GLY A 100 -50.92 -26.15 -12.80
C GLY A 100 -50.68 -27.38 -13.69
N GLY A 101 -50.41 -28.53 -13.06
CA GLY A 101 -50.67 -29.85 -13.64
C GLY A 101 -50.02 -31.02 -12.90
N HIS A 102 -50.76 -31.63 -11.97
CA HIS A 102 -50.47 -32.96 -11.40
C HIS A 102 -50.78 -34.08 -12.41
N GLU A 103 -49.88 -35.09 -12.52
CA GLU A 103 -50.07 -36.50 -12.94
C GLU A 103 -50.75 -36.83 -14.31
N PRO A 104 -50.67 -38.07 -14.88
CA PRO A 104 -50.00 -39.28 -14.39
C PRO A 104 -49.09 -40.03 -15.39
N ALA A 105 -48.29 -40.95 -14.85
CA ALA A 105 -47.62 -42.01 -15.59
C ALA A 105 -48.61 -43.14 -15.91
N ARG A 106 -48.85 -43.42 -17.20
CA ARG A 106 -49.63 -44.59 -17.65
C ARG A 106 -49.31 -44.99 -19.10
N SER A 107 -48.56 -46.08 -19.26
CA SER A 107 -48.63 -47.13 -20.31
C SER A 107 -47.26 -47.82 -20.40
N GLU A 108 -47.08 -49.07 -19.99
CA GLU A 108 -47.55 -50.36 -20.55
C GLU A 108 -46.90 -50.76 -21.89
N GLN A 109 -46.44 -52.03 -21.90
CA GLN A 109 -46.08 -52.93 -23.03
C GLN A 109 -44.64 -52.77 -23.55
N GLY A 110 -43.78 -53.79 -23.69
CA GLY A 110 -43.95 -55.25 -23.80
C GLY A 110 -43.27 -55.70 -25.11
N THR A 111 -42.24 -56.56 -25.06
CA THR A 111 -41.51 -57.29 -26.16
C THR A 111 -40.22 -57.83 -25.50
N THR A 112 -39.81 -59.10 -25.49
CA THR A 112 -40.11 -60.37 -26.16
C THR A 112 -40.06 -61.51 -25.15
#